data_AF-A0A9X9FSE5-F1
#
_entry.id   AF-A0A9X9FSE5-F1
#
_cell.length_a   1.000
_cell.length_b   1.000
_cell.length_c   1.000
_cell.angle_alpha   90.00
_cell.angle_beta   90.00
_cell.angle_gamma   90.00
#
_symmetry.space_group_name_H-M   'P 1'
#
loop_
_entity.id
_entity.type
_entity.pdbx_description
1 polymer ?
#
loop_
_entity_poly.entity_id
_entity_poly.type
_entity_poly.pdbx_seq_one_letter_code
_entity_poly.pdbx_strand_id
1 'polypeptide(L)' 'MAPTKKRLDEPAIFNAVEYALRHEGVTEIAFSEDGEYEVEIHEASSLMPFVRCLLRELEVIT' A
#
# COMPACT_ATOMS: atom_id res chain seq x y z
N MET A 1 26.47 16.14 5.57
CA MET A 1 26.55 14.69 5.29
C MET A 1 25.40 14.34 4.37
N ALA A 2 25.66 13.75 3.20
CA ALA A 2 24.58 13.21 2.36
C ALA A 2 24.00 11.98 3.07
N PRO A 3 22.66 11.78 3.08
CA PRO A 3 22.09 10.59 3.68
C PRO A 3 22.59 9.37 2.90
N THR A 4 23.28 8.47 3.59
CA THR A 4 23.60 7.15 3.03
C THR A 4 22.29 6.44 2.75
N LYS A 5 22.00 6.15 1.47
CA LYS A 5 20.84 5.36 1.06
C LYS A 5 20.82 4.07 1.89
N LYS A 6 19.88 3.94 2.83
CA LYS A 6 19.62 2.70 3.55
C LYS A 6 19.22 1.68 2.49
N ARG A 7 20.04 0.63 2.31
CA ARG A 7 19.69 -0.44 1.38
C ARG A 7 18.62 -1.27 2.09
N LEU A 8 17.38 -1.15 1.66
CA LEU A 8 16.30 -1.98 2.14
C LEU A 8 16.55 -3.42 1.68
N ASP A 9 16.49 -4.36 2.60
CA ASP A 9 16.49 -5.78 2.27
C ASP A 9 15.07 -6.25 1.97
N GLU A 10 14.97 -7.40 1.29
CA GLU A 10 13.71 -7.97 0.87
C GLU A 10 12.72 -8.19 2.05
N PRO A 11 13.16 -8.64 3.25
CA PRO A 11 12.28 -8.72 4.41
C PRO A 11 11.71 -7.38 4.87
N ALA A 12 12.51 -6.30 4.87
CA ALA A 12 12.01 -4.97 5.23
C ALA A 12 10.96 -4.48 4.23
N ILE A 13 11.17 -4.72 2.92
CA ILE A 13 10.21 -4.37 1.89
C ILE A 13 8.91 -5.16 2.08
N PHE A 14 9.01 -6.47 2.28
CA PHE A 14 7.85 -7.33 2.48
C PHE A 14 7.03 -6.91 3.70
N ASN A 15 7.70 -6.65 4.83
CA ASN A 15 7.03 -6.20 6.06
C ASN A 15 6.31 -4.86 5.86
N ALA A 16 6.89 -3.93 5.08
CA ALA A 16 6.26 -2.65 4.79
C ALA A 16 5.02 -2.80 3.88
N VAL A 17 5.07 -3.73 2.92
CA VAL A 17 3.91 -4.06 2.08
C VAL A 17 2.79 -4.69 2.92
N GLU A 18 3.11 -5.66 3.76
CA GLU A 18 2.17 -6.28 4.70
C GLU A 18 1.54 -5.25 5.65
N TYR A 19 2.36 -4.33 6.17
CA TYR A 19 1.88 -3.25 7.02
C TYR A 19 0.90 -2.36 6.24
N ALA A 20 1.27 -1.90 5.05
CA ALA A 20 0.41 -1.04 4.24
C ALA A 20 -0.92 -1.72 3.87
N LEU A 21 -0.91 -3.00 3.47
CA LEU A 21 -2.14 -3.76 3.14
C LEU A 21 -3.10 -3.90 4.33
N ARG A 22 -2.59 -3.98 5.56
CA ARG A 22 -3.42 -4.07 6.78
C ARG A 22 -4.08 -2.76 7.19
N HIS A 23 -3.52 -1.63 6.74
CA HIS A 23 -3.99 -0.30 7.13
C HIS A 23 -4.77 0.38 6.01
N GLU A 24 -4.41 0.10 4.76
CA GLU A 24 -4.97 0.72 3.56
C GLU A 24 -5.38 -0.39 2.59
N GLY A 25 -6.68 -0.65 2.50
CA GLY A 25 -7.22 -1.66 1.58
C GLY A 25 -6.94 -1.29 0.11
N VAL A 26 -6.61 -2.31 -0.69
CA VAL A 26 -6.44 -2.19 -2.15
C VAL A 26 -7.59 -2.86 -2.90
N THR A 27 -8.67 -3.13 -2.18
CA THR A 27 -9.92 -3.72 -2.67
C THR A 27 -11.10 -2.89 -2.18
N GLU A 28 -12.20 -2.92 -2.91
CA GLU A 28 -13.47 -2.29 -2.55
C GLU A 28 -14.64 -3.25 -2.73
N ILE A 29 -15.75 -2.98 -2.03
CA ILE A 29 -16.98 -3.76 -2.18
C ILE A 29 -17.82 -3.15 -3.29
N ALA A 30 -18.06 -3.94 -4.33
CA ALA A 30 -18.98 -3.60 -5.41
C ALA A 30 -20.31 -4.34 -5.23
N PHE A 31 -21.39 -3.70 -5.68
CA PHE A 31 -22.76 -4.22 -5.58
C PHE A 31 -23.27 -4.60 -6.97
N SER A 32 -23.83 -5.80 -7.08
CA SER A 32 -24.51 -6.30 -8.29
C SER A 32 -25.86 -6.93 -7.96
N GLU A 33 -26.59 -7.36 -8.99
CA GLU A 33 -27.85 -8.10 -8.84
C GLU A 33 -27.66 -9.43 -8.07
N ASP A 34 -26.47 -10.02 -8.11
CA ASP A 34 -26.11 -11.26 -7.42
C ASP A 34 -25.58 -11.03 -5.99
N GLY A 35 -25.47 -9.78 -5.56
CA GLY A 35 -25.01 -9.39 -4.22
C GLY A 35 -23.70 -8.59 -4.21
N GLU A 36 -23.07 -8.56 -3.03
CA GLU A 36 -21.80 -7.88 -2.76
C GLU A 36 -20.61 -8.75 -3.14
N TYR A 37 -19.62 -8.18 -3.81
CA TYR A 37 -18.37 -8.84 -4.13
C TYR A 37 -17.19 -7.89 -3.99
N GLU A 38 -16.04 -8.43 -3.63
CA GLU A 38 -14.79 -7.68 -3.49
C GLU A 38 -14.10 -7.54 -4.86
N VAL A 39 -13.70 -6.32 -5.22
CA VAL A 39 -12.98 -6.02 -6.45
C VAL A 39 -11.66 -5.32 -6.14
N GLU A 40 -10.64 -5.56 -6.97
CA GLU A 40 -9.36 -4.88 -6.87
C GLU A 40 -9.47 -3.41 -7.30
N ILE A 41 -8.85 -2.52 -6.53
CA ILE A 41 -8.74 -1.11 -6.85
C ILE A 41 -7.62 -0.93 -7.86
N HIS A 42 -7.96 -0.39 -9.03
CA HIS A 42 -6.99 -0.08 -10.08
C HIS A 42 -6.81 1.43 -10.32
N GLU A 43 -7.70 2.27 -9.79
CA GLU A 43 -7.57 3.71 -9.95
C GLU A 43 -6.41 4.24 -9.12
N ALA A 44 -5.48 4.95 -9.78
CA ALA A 44 -4.29 5.46 -9.12
C ALA A 44 -4.61 6.41 -7.95
N SER A 45 -5.68 7.20 -8.06
CA SER A 45 -6.14 8.12 -7.01
C SER A 45 -6.55 7.36 -5.74
N SER A 46 -7.29 6.26 -5.90
CA SER A 46 -7.76 5.38 -4.85
C SER A 46 -6.64 4.54 -4.22
N LEU A 47 -5.55 4.29 -4.95
CA LEU A 47 -4.34 3.63 -4.41
C LEU A 47 -3.40 4.59 -3.66
N MET A 48 -3.61 5.90 -3.74
CA MET A 48 -2.72 6.88 -3.09
C MET A 48 -2.55 6.69 -1.57
N PRO A 49 -3.60 6.33 -0.79
CA PRO A 49 -3.44 6.07 0.65
C PRO A 49 -2.46 4.92 0.91
N PHE A 50 -2.66 3.78 0.24
CA PHE A 50 -1.76 2.62 0.30
C PHE A 50 -0.32 3.00 -0.07
N VAL A 51 -0.12 3.69 -1.20
CA VAL A 51 1.21 4.10 -1.66
C VAL A 51 1.88 5.04 -0.66
N ARG A 52 1.14 6.01 -0.09
CA ARG A 52 1.70 6.93 0.93
C ARG A 52 2.06 6.20 2.20
N CYS A 53 1.24 5.25 2.65
CA CYS A 53 1.54 4.41 3.81
C CYS A 53 2.83 3.61 3.59
N LEU A 54 2.92 2.91 2.47
CA LEU A 54 4.11 2.14 2.08
C LEU A 54 5.36 3.02 2.02
N LEU A 55 5.30 4.19 1.38
CA LEU A 55 6.45 5.08 1.26
C LEU A 55 6.91 5.67 2.60
N ARG A 56 5.99 5.84 3.56
CA ARG A 56 6.34 6.26 4.93
C ARG A 56 7.03 5.13 5.69
N GLU A 57 6.50 3.91 5.62
CA GLU A 57 7.08 2.73 6.27
C GLU A 57 8.46 2.40 5.72
N LEU A 58 8.69 2.66 4.43
CA LEU A 58 9.99 2.54 3.78
C LEU A 58 10.91 3.76 4.02
N GLU A 59 10.51 4.73 4.84
CA GLU A 59 11.24 5.98 5.13
C GLU A 59 11.62 6.79 3.87
N VAL A 60 10.85 6.68 2.78
CA VAL A 60 11.07 7.43 1.53
C VAL A 60 10.49 8.84 1.64
N ILE A 61 9.38 9.00 2.37
CA ILE A 61 8.71 10.27 2.64
C ILE A 61 8.40 10.40 4.14
N THR A 62 8.29 11.63 4.63
CA THR A 62 7.86 11.99 6.01
C THR A 62 6.44 12.50 6.02
#